data_AF-A0A6N4UKK2-F1
#
_entry.id   AF-A0A6N4UKK2-F1
#
_cell.length_a   1.000
_cell.length_b   1.000
_cell.length_c   1.000
_cell.angle_alpha   90.00
_cell.angle_beta   90.00
_cell.angle_gamma   90.00
#
_symmetry.space_group_name_H-M   'P 1'
#
loop_
_entity.id
_entity.type
_entity.pdbx_description
1 polymer ?
#
loop_
_entity_poly.entity_id
_entity_poly.type
_entity_poly.pdbx_seq_one_letter_code
_entity_poly.pdbx_strand_id
1 'polypeptide(L)'
;MADLRVNTDGLTSAAMTGDDVAASLATSTAGGPGGNRQGHAGVAAMDAALTSVRDRQSGRASELADGLRVATGSYQTTDSDGADDIAVTL
;
A
#
# COMPACT_ATOMS: atom_id res chain seq x y z
N MET A 1 33.56 -5.02 -3.56
CA MET A 1 32.36 -5.20 -2.74
C MET A 1 31.41 -4.08 -3.10
N ALA A 2 30.18 -4.38 -3.51
CA ALA A 2 29.19 -3.34 -3.78
C ALA A 2 28.56 -2.93 -2.45
N ASP A 3 28.59 -1.63 -2.15
CA ASP A 3 27.92 -1.04 -0.99
C ASP A 3 26.40 -1.14 -1.19
N LEU A 4 25.73 -1.92 -0.36
CA LEU A 4 24.27 -2.07 -0.40
C LEU A 4 23.65 -1.05 0.54
N ARG A 5 23.38 0.16 0.02
CA ARG A 5 22.60 1.18 0.73
C ARG A 5 21.12 1.05 0.43
N VAL A 6 20.31 1.06 1.48
CA VAL A 6 18.86 1.08 1.37
C VAL A 6 18.39 2.52 1.17
N ASN A 7 17.56 2.74 0.15
CA ASN A 7 16.94 4.03 -0.13
C ASN A 7 15.64 4.19 0.71
N THR A 8 15.78 4.73 1.92
CA THR A 8 14.67 5.00 2.85
C THR A 8 13.68 6.04 2.33
N ASP A 9 14.14 7.03 1.55
CA ASP A 9 13.27 8.00 0.86
C ASP A 9 12.40 7.30 -0.20
N GLY A 10 13.00 6.36 -0.95
CA GLY A 10 12.30 5.53 -1.92
C GLY A 10 11.24 4.63 -1.27
N LEU A 11 11.54 4.05 -0.11
CA LEU A 11 10.57 3.26 0.66
C LEU A 11 9.40 4.11 1.15
N THR A 12 9.68 5.32 1.65
CA THR A 12 8.65 6.27 2.11
C THR A 12 7.76 6.73 0.94
N SER A 13 8.38 7.05 -0.21
CA SER A 13 7.64 7.42 -1.43
C SER A 13 6.76 6.29 -1.95
N ALA A 14 7.25 5.05 -1.89
CA ALA A 14 6.47 3.88 -2.27
C ALA A 14 5.29 3.64 -1.31
N ALA A 15 5.48 3.88 -0.01
CA ALA A 15 4.39 3.80 0.98
C ALA A 15 3.28 4.82 0.69
N MET A 16 3.63 6.09 0.43
CA MET A 16 2.65 7.13 0.07
C MET A 16 1.89 6.76 -1.21
N THR A 17 2.59 6.24 -2.22
CA THR A 17 1.95 5.78 -3.46
C THR A 17 0.98 4.61 -3.18
N GLY A 18 1.33 3.71 -2.25
CA GLY A 18 0.45 2.63 -1.81
C GLY A 18 -0.84 3.13 -1.16
N ASP A 19 -0.76 4.15 -0.31
CA ASP A 19 -1.94 4.79 0.29
C ASP A 19 -2.84 5.43 -0.78
N ASP A 20 -2.26 6.15 -1.74
CA ASP A 20 -3.01 6.79 -2.83
C ASP A 20 -3.74 5.75 -3.69
N VAL A 21 -3.07 4.64 -4.01
CA VAL A 21 -3.70 3.50 -4.71
C VAL A 21 -4.82 2.90 -3.87
N ALA A 22 -4.61 2.68 -2.58
CA ALA A 22 -5.63 2.16 -1.69
C ALA A 22 -6.87 3.06 -1.64
N ALA A 23 -6.68 4.37 -1.52
CA ALA A 23 -7.76 5.36 -1.52
C ALA A 23 -8.50 5.42 -2.87
N SER A 24 -7.78 5.35 -3.98
CA SER A 24 -8.35 5.30 -5.33
C SER A 24 -9.24 4.05 -5.53
N LEU A 25 -8.79 2.90 -5.03
CA LEU A 25 -9.57 1.66 -5.10
C LEU A 25 -10.82 1.71 -4.21
N ALA A 26 -10.72 2.27 -3.01
CA ALA A 26 -11.86 2.38 -2.08
C ALA A 26 -12.93 3.37 -2.55
N THR A 27 -12.54 4.42 -3.27
CA THR A 27 -13.48 5.45 -3.79
C THR A 27 -14.11 5.08 -5.14
N SER A 28 -13.58 4.06 -5.81
CA SER A 28 -14.10 3.60 -7.10
C SER A 28 -15.44 2.86 -6.93
N THR A 29 -16.52 3.44 -7.44
CA THR A 29 -17.85 2.80 -7.46
C THR A 29 -18.01 1.84 -8.64
N ALA A 30 -18.78 0.76 -8.49
CA ALA A 30 -19.27 -0.04 -9.62
C ALA A 30 -20.72 0.38 -9.89
N GLY A 31 -21.06 0.59 -11.18
CA GLY A 31 -22.41 0.61 -11.77
C GLY A 31 -23.56 1.37 -11.08
N GLY A 32 -24.34 2.15 -11.85
CA GLY A 32 -25.59 2.77 -11.37
C GLY A 32 -26.75 1.76 -11.22
N PRO A 33 -27.86 2.14 -10.53
CA PRO A 33 -28.94 1.21 -10.21
C PRO A 33 -29.58 0.61 -11.48
N GLY A 34 -29.52 -0.72 -11.59
CA GLY A 34 -30.11 -1.50 -12.68
C GLY A 34 -31.62 -1.73 -12.52
N GLY A 35 -32.34 -1.87 -13.64
CA GLY A 35 -33.79 -2.09 -13.68
C GLY A 35 -34.23 -3.52 -13.33
N ASN A 36 -35.53 -3.80 -13.46
CA ASN A 36 -36.19 -4.95 -12.81
C ASN A 36 -36.15 -6.26 -13.62
N ARG A 37 -35.26 -6.37 -14.62
CA ARG A 37 -35.14 -7.57 -15.50
C ARG A 37 -34.06 -8.52 -15.01
N GLN A 38 -34.21 -9.81 -15.33
CA GLN A 38 -33.32 -10.90 -14.87
C GLN A 38 -31.83 -10.68 -15.19
N GLY A 39 -31.50 -9.99 -16.29
CA GLY A 39 -30.11 -9.60 -16.62
C GLY A 39 -29.48 -8.60 -15.64
N HIS A 40 -30.28 -7.77 -14.97
CA HIS A 40 -29.78 -6.82 -13.97
C HIS A 40 -29.34 -7.48 -12.67
N ALA A 41 -29.90 -8.66 -12.32
CA ALA A 41 -29.42 -9.43 -11.17
C ALA A 41 -27.98 -9.93 -11.39
N GLY A 42 -27.65 -10.34 -12.62
CA GLY A 42 -26.29 -10.72 -12.99
C GLY A 42 -25.31 -9.54 -12.96
N VAL A 43 -25.73 -8.37 -13.47
CA VAL A 43 -24.94 -7.13 -13.39
C VAL A 43 -24.71 -6.72 -11.94
N ALA A 44 -25.75 -6.75 -11.10
CA ALA A 44 -25.63 -6.44 -9.67
C ALA A 44 -24.68 -7.40 -8.93
N ALA A 45 -24.71 -8.70 -9.26
CA ALA A 45 -23.78 -9.67 -8.71
C ALA A 45 -22.32 -9.40 -9.12
N MET A 46 -22.10 -9.00 -10.37
CA MET A 46 -20.78 -8.60 -10.86
C MET A 46 -20.29 -7.31 -10.20
N ASP A 47 -21.16 -6.29 -10.06
CA ASP A 47 -20.83 -5.04 -9.38
C ASP A 47 -20.47 -5.27 -7.89
N ALA A 48 -21.18 -6.16 -7.22
CA ALA A 48 -20.87 -6.58 -5.86
C ALA A 48 -19.52 -7.32 -5.77
N ALA A 49 -19.24 -8.23 -6.71
CA ALA A 49 -17.97 -8.94 -6.78
C ALA A 49 -16.80 -7.98 -7.05
N LEU A 50 -16.96 -7.03 -7.97
CA LEU A 50 -15.96 -5.99 -8.28
C LEU A 50 -15.69 -5.09 -7.08
N THR A 51 -16.73 -4.71 -6.34
CA THR A 51 -16.60 -3.93 -5.10
C THR A 51 -15.81 -4.72 -4.06
N SER A 52 -16.17 -5.98 -3.81
CA SER A 52 -15.44 -6.84 -2.86
C SER A 52 -13.96 -7.03 -3.23
N VAL A 53 -13.65 -7.19 -4.53
CA VAL A 53 -12.26 -7.30 -4.99
C VAL A 53 -11.50 -6.00 -4.78
N ARG A 54 -12.11 -4.84 -5.08
CA ARG A 54 -11.48 -3.53 -4.86
C ARG A 54 -11.18 -3.27 -3.39
N ASP A 55 -12.12 -3.58 -2.50
CA ASP A 55 -11.93 -3.43 -1.06
C ASP A 55 -10.75 -4.28 -0.57
N ARG A 56 -10.67 -5.54 -1.02
CA ARG A 56 -9.55 -6.43 -0.68
C ARG A 56 -8.21 -5.88 -1.20
N GLN A 57 -8.18 -5.37 -2.42
CA GLN A 57 -6.95 -4.84 -3.01
C GLN A 57 -6.53 -3.52 -2.36
N SER A 58 -7.49 -2.68 -1.98
CA SER A 58 -7.25 -1.48 -1.18
C SER A 58 -6.58 -1.84 0.15
N GLY A 59 -7.14 -2.80 0.89
CA GLY A 59 -6.54 -3.28 2.14
C GLY A 59 -5.11 -3.82 1.98
N ARG A 60 -4.84 -4.60 0.93
CA ARG A 60 -3.49 -5.10 0.65
C ARG A 60 -2.49 -3.99 0.31
N ALA A 61 -2.92 -2.95 -0.39
CA ALA A 61 -2.08 -1.79 -0.71
C ALA A 61 -1.74 -0.99 0.56
N SER A 62 -2.70 -0.80 1.46
CA SER A 62 -2.47 -0.17 2.77
C SER A 62 -1.51 -1.00 3.64
N GLU A 63 -1.70 -2.32 3.74
CA GLU A 63 -0.79 -3.20 4.51
C GLU A 63 0.64 -3.16 3.96
N LEU A 64 0.80 -3.13 2.64
CA LEU A 64 2.11 -2.98 2.01
C LEU A 64 2.74 -1.63 2.37
N ALA A 65 1.97 -0.55 2.30
CA ALA A 65 2.46 0.78 2.65
C ALA A 65 2.92 0.86 4.12
N ASP A 66 2.16 0.26 5.03
CA ASP A 66 2.55 0.19 6.45
C ASP A 66 3.83 -0.63 6.65
N GLY A 67 3.97 -1.76 5.95
CA GLY A 67 5.20 -2.55 5.97
C GLY A 67 6.42 -1.76 5.50
N LEU A 68 6.28 -0.93 4.46
CA LEU A 68 7.35 -0.07 3.96
C LEU A 68 7.74 1.03 4.97
N ARG A 69 6.77 1.61 5.70
CA ARG A 69 7.04 2.58 6.78
C ARG A 69 7.80 1.96 7.93
N VAL A 70 7.37 0.76 8.37
CA VAL A 70 8.06 0.02 9.44
C VAL A 70 9.50 -0.28 9.03
N ALA A 71 9.71 -0.80 7.82
CA ALA A 71 11.05 -1.07 7.30
C ALA A 71 11.92 0.18 7.25
N THR A 72 11.36 1.31 6.81
CA THR A 72 12.06 2.61 6.78
C THR A 72 12.57 3.00 8.17
N GLY A 73 11.72 2.93 9.20
CA GLY A 73 12.10 3.26 10.57
C GLY A 73 13.19 2.33 11.13
N SER A 74 13.10 1.03 10.85
CA SER A 74 14.14 0.07 11.23
C SER A 74 15.48 0.39 10.59
N TYR A 75 15.51 0.70 9.29
CA TYR A 75 16.76 1.06 8.59
C TYR A 75 17.38 2.36 9.11
N GLN A 76 16.56 3.40 9.35
CA GLN A 76 17.05 4.67 9.91
C GLN A 76 17.64 4.47 11.32
N THR A 77 17.01 3.64 12.15
CA THR A 77 17.51 3.32 13.48
C THR A 77 18.84 2.58 13.41
N THR A 78 18.92 1.52 12.58
CA THR A 78 20.17 0.76 12.41
C THR A 78 21.31 1.61 11.86
N ASP A 79 21.04 2.52 10.92
CA ASP A 79 22.06 3.42 10.36
C ASP A 79 22.55 4.43 11.42
N SER A 80 21.63 4.98 12.22
CA SER A 80 21.98 5.89 13.33
C SER A 80 22.79 5.19 14.42
N ASP A 81 22.34 4.02 14.89
CA ASP A 81 23.03 3.25 15.93
C ASP A 81 24.44 2.85 15.46
N GLY A 82 24.57 2.41 14.19
CA GLY A 82 25.86 2.07 13.61
C GLY A 82 26.79 3.29 13.48
N ALA A 83 26.25 4.46 13.13
CA ALA A 83 27.03 5.70 13.09
C ALA A 83 27.52 6.12 14.48
N ASP A 84 26.67 6.00 15.50
CA ASP A 84 27.03 6.31 16.90
C ASP A 84 28.13 5.36 17.42
N ASP A 85 28.00 4.06 17.18
CA ASP A 85 29.04 3.09 17.55
C ASP A 85 30.39 3.43 16.89
N ILE A 86 30.40 3.76 15.59
CA ILE A 86 31.62 4.17 14.89
C ILE A 86 32.19 5.46 15.50
N ALA A 87 31.34 6.44 15.81
CA ALA A 87 31.75 7.72 16.37
C ALA A 87 32.36 7.57 17.78
N VAL A 88 31.91 6.60 18.57
CA VAL A 88 32.46 6.30 19.92
C VAL A 88 33.78 5.53 19.84
N THR A 89 34.05 4.82 18.74
CA THR A 89 35.28 4.02 18.59
C THR A 89 36.48 4.84 18.08
N LEU A 90 36.28 6.09 17.64
CA LEU A 90 37.30 7.03 17.13
C LEU A 90 37.74 8.05 18.19
#